data_AF-A0A662TM87-F1
#
_entry.id   AF-A0A662TM87-F1
#
_cell.length_a   1.000
_cell.length_b   1.000
_cell.length_c   1.000
_cell.angle_alpha   90.00
_cell.angle_beta   90.00
_cell.angle_gamma   90.00
#
_symmetry.space_group_name_H-M   'P 1'
#
loop_
_entity.id
_entity.type
_entity.pdbx_description
1 polymer ?
#
loop_
_entity_poly.entity_id
_entity_poly.type
_entity_poly.pdbx_seq_one_letter_code
_entity_poly.pdbx_strand_id
1 'polypeptide(L)'
;MNLMKLQLKDIIKNKRILAIAAIVIILLAISPTLLEYVTSITGKTTISGSRVLSGGYKVAGEGVLEIIDGDIVISQSYAGEFKIELKDSSMLKIVNSRIFAYLPFTIEAHDNSKIIIENSKIEGAGAVIILNDESTIVASKSKLSTVKLTGASTINSTESEIDYLIMYQNSSCNMQQSEIATLISYDFSGGAIKKSRIEILYASGNSSLSIKET
;
A
#
# COMPACT_ATOMS: atom_id res chain seq x y z
N MET A 1 -26.77 29.91 18.50
CA MET A 1 -26.37 28.50 18.32
C MET A 1 -25.75 28.32 16.94
N ASN A 2 -24.44 28.58 16.75
CA ASN A 2 -23.70 28.13 15.54
C ASN A 2 -22.18 28.36 15.51
N LEU A 3 -21.54 28.98 16.51
CA LEU A 3 -20.07 29.14 16.49
C LEU A 3 -19.29 27.83 16.75
N MET A 4 -19.85 26.90 17.52
CA MET A 4 -19.14 25.69 17.95
C MET A 4 -19.01 24.63 16.83
N LYS A 5 -19.87 24.66 15.80
CA LYS A 5 -19.78 23.77 14.63
C LYS A 5 -18.69 24.18 13.62
N LEU A 6 -18.31 25.45 13.60
CA LEU A 6 -17.28 25.97 12.68
C LEU A 6 -15.88 25.53 13.14
N GLN A 7 -15.59 25.67 14.44
CA GLN A 7 -14.30 25.28 15.01
C GLN A 7 -14.03 23.76 14.93
N LEU A 8 -15.06 22.92 15.05
CA LEU A 8 -14.88 21.47 14.94
C LEU A 8 -14.52 21.03 13.52
N LYS A 9 -15.11 21.66 12.48
CA LYS A 9 -14.77 21.39 11.08
C LYS A 9 -13.34 21.81 10.76
N ASP A 10 -12.90 22.95 11.28
CA ASP A 10 -11.54 23.45 11.06
C ASP A 10 -10.49 22.60 11.80
N ILE A 11 -10.79 22.12 13.02
CA ILE A 11 -9.95 21.18 13.77
C ILE A 11 -9.85 19.82 13.04
N ILE A 12 -10.95 19.29 12.49
CA ILE A 12 -10.95 18.03 11.75
C ILE A 12 -10.17 18.16 10.43
N LYS A 13 -10.32 19.29 9.73
CA LYS A 13 -9.57 19.59 8.50
C LYS A 13 -8.08 19.72 8.78
N ASN A 14 -7.70 20.38 9.88
CA ASN A 14 -6.30 20.48 10.31
C ASN A 14 -5.71 19.14 10.75
N LYS A 15 -6.46 18.27 11.42
CA LYS A 15 -5.97 16.93 11.78
C LYS A 15 -5.67 16.07 10.55
N ARG A 16 -6.50 16.16 9.50
CA ARG A 16 -6.26 15.46 8.23
C ARG A 16 -5.04 16.01 7.50
N ILE A 17 -4.87 17.33 7.45
CA ILE A 17 -3.67 17.97 6.87
C ILE A 17 -2.42 17.59 7.66
N LEU A 18 -2.50 17.53 8.99
CA LEU A 18 -1.39 17.14 9.86
C LEU A 18 -1.04 15.65 9.69
N ALA A 19 -2.03 14.78 9.50
CA ALA A 19 -1.83 13.37 9.19
C ALA A 19 -1.18 13.19 7.80
N ILE A 20 -1.63 13.95 6.79
CA ILE A 20 -1.03 13.96 5.45
C ILE A 20 0.42 14.47 5.51
N ALA A 21 0.69 15.54 6.25
CA ALA A 21 2.04 16.07 6.43
C ALA A 21 2.96 15.10 7.18
N ALA A 22 2.46 14.41 8.22
CA ALA A 22 3.21 13.37 8.92
C ALA A 22 3.53 12.18 8.00
N ILE A 23 2.60 11.77 7.14
CA ILE A 23 2.80 10.73 6.12
C ILE A 23 3.85 11.17 5.09
N VAL A 24 3.79 12.42 4.59
CA VAL A 24 4.79 12.97 3.66
C VAL A 24 6.18 13.03 4.32
N ILE A 25 6.28 13.39 5.60
CA ILE A 25 7.53 13.38 6.36
C ILE A 25 8.05 11.95 6.55
N ILE A 26 7.19 10.96 6.83
CA ILE A 26 7.56 9.54 6.90
C ILE A 26 8.06 9.05 5.52
N LEU A 27 7.42 9.47 4.43
CA LEU A 27 7.83 9.15 3.05
C LEU A 27 9.17 9.79 2.64
N LEU A 28 9.54 10.92 3.23
CA LEU A 28 10.81 11.61 2.98
C LEU A 28 11.94 11.18 3.94
N ALA A 29 11.62 10.54 5.06
CA ALA A 29 12.56 10.18 6.12
C ALA A 29 13.11 8.75 6.05
N ILE A 30 12.83 8.00 4.98
CA ILE A 30 13.38 6.65 4.80
C ILE A 30 14.87 6.75 4.44
N SER A 31 15.72 6.92 5.45
CA SER A 31 17.18 6.89 5.34
C SER A 31 17.66 5.45 5.08
N PRO A 32 18.65 5.24 4.19
CA PRO A 32 19.16 3.90 3.90
C PRO A 32 20.29 3.52 4.87
N THR A 33 20.00 2.98 6.05
CA THR A 33 20.97 2.30 6.95
C THR A 33 20.17 1.53 8.01
N LEU A 34 20.36 0.25 8.37
CA LEU A 34 21.51 -0.65 8.48
C LEU A 34 20.99 -2.07 8.13
N LEU A 35 21.80 -2.94 7.51
CA LEU A 35 21.34 -4.25 7.03
C LEU A 35 21.13 -5.24 8.22
N GLU A 36 19.96 -5.23 8.85
CA GLU A 36 19.55 -6.24 9.84
C GLU A 36 18.79 -7.40 9.16
N TYR A 37 19.15 -8.63 9.55
CA TYR A 37 18.65 -9.95 9.12
C TYR A 37 17.67 -9.96 7.92
N VAL A 38 18.21 -10.00 6.70
CA VAL A 38 17.42 -10.14 5.47
C VAL A 38 17.41 -11.59 5.01
N THR A 39 16.23 -12.18 4.94
CA THR A 39 16.03 -13.51 4.35
C THR A 39 15.87 -13.40 2.84
N SER A 40 16.78 -14.02 2.08
CA SER A 40 16.70 -14.08 0.62
C SER A 40 15.86 -15.28 0.16
N ILE A 41 14.93 -15.05 -0.76
CA ILE A 41 14.00 -16.04 -1.31
C ILE A 41 14.14 -16.04 -2.85
N THR A 42 14.66 -17.12 -3.41
CA THR A 42 14.74 -17.35 -4.87
C THR A 42 13.84 -18.48 -5.35
N GLY A 43 13.30 -19.28 -4.42
CA GLY A 43 12.30 -20.31 -4.67
C GLY A 43 10.95 -19.93 -4.03
N LYS A 44 10.14 -20.94 -3.73
CA LYS A 44 8.89 -20.73 -3.00
C LYS A 44 9.10 -20.86 -1.49
N THR A 45 8.66 -19.87 -0.72
CA THR A 45 8.61 -19.90 0.75
C THR A 45 7.21 -19.57 1.22
N THR A 46 6.67 -20.36 2.16
CA THR A 46 5.34 -20.13 2.74
C THR A 46 5.45 -19.92 4.25
N ILE A 47 4.91 -18.81 4.73
CA ILE A 47 4.69 -18.50 6.14
C ILE A 47 3.21 -18.72 6.42
N SER A 48 2.90 -19.65 7.31
CA SER A 48 1.52 -19.96 7.69
C SER A 48 1.29 -19.91 9.19
N GLY A 49 0.02 -19.66 9.56
CA GLY A 49 -0.41 -19.49 10.93
C GLY A 49 0.07 -18.17 11.55
N SER A 50 -0.32 -17.95 12.80
CA SER A 50 0.09 -16.74 13.53
C SER A 50 1.58 -16.73 13.84
N ARG A 51 2.26 -15.63 13.54
CA ARG A 51 3.70 -15.46 13.69
C ARG A 51 4.05 -14.05 14.12
N VAL A 52 5.18 -13.93 14.81
CA VAL A 52 5.90 -12.67 14.94
C VAL A 52 7.05 -12.69 13.95
N LEU A 53 7.11 -11.72 13.06
CA LEU A 53 8.21 -11.56 12.10
C LEU A 53 9.11 -10.41 12.51
N SER A 54 10.40 -10.52 12.20
CA SER A 54 11.42 -9.47 12.41
C SER A 54 12.43 -9.53 11.27
N GLY A 55 13.23 -8.48 11.08
CA GLY A 55 14.17 -8.37 9.96
C GLY A 55 13.48 -8.01 8.65
N GLY A 56 13.94 -8.56 7.52
CA GLY A 56 13.33 -8.30 6.21
C GLY A 56 13.39 -9.48 5.26
N TYR A 57 12.72 -9.36 4.13
CA TYR A 57 12.69 -10.36 3.06
C TYR A 57 13.09 -9.74 1.72
N LYS A 58 13.95 -10.42 0.99
CA LYS A 58 14.26 -10.11 -0.42
C LYS A 58 13.82 -11.27 -1.28
N VAL A 59 12.83 -11.06 -2.12
CA VAL A 59 12.36 -12.05 -3.09
C VAL A 59 12.87 -11.64 -4.47
N ALA A 60 13.53 -12.55 -5.16
CA ALA A 60 14.17 -12.26 -6.44
C ALA A 60 14.02 -13.42 -7.43
N GLY A 61 14.24 -13.11 -8.71
CA GLY A 61 13.90 -13.98 -9.84
C GLY A 61 12.43 -14.38 -9.81
N GLU A 62 12.14 -15.62 -10.20
CA GLU A 62 10.78 -16.20 -10.10
C GLU A 62 10.41 -16.63 -8.66
N GLY A 63 11.10 -16.10 -7.65
CA GLY A 63 10.85 -16.40 -6.23
C GLY A 63 9.45 -15.99 -5.80
N VAL A 64 8.88 -16.75 -4.86
CA VAL A 64 7.53 -16.52 -4.33
C VAL A 64 7.57 -16.57 -2.81
N LEU A 65 7.16 -15.47 -2.16
CA LEU A 65 6.82 -15.47 -0.74
C LEU A 65 5.31 -15.52 -0.57
N GLU A 66 4.81 -16.51 0.16
CA GLU A 66 3.39 -16.64 0.50
C GLU A 66 3.19 -16.48 2.01
N ILE A 67 2.27 -15.61 2.41
CA ILE A 67 1.79 -15.45 3.78
C ILE A 67 0.32 -15.87 3.77
N ILE A 68 0.00 -16.99 4.41
CA ILE A 68 -1.30 -17.66 4.26
C ILE A 68 -1.89 -18.02 5.63
N ASP A 69 -3.18 -17.74 5.83
CA ASP A 69 -3.98 -18.14 7.00
C ASP A 69 -3.30 -17.76 8.34
N GLY A 70 -2.92 -16.49 8.51
CA GLY A 70 -2.16 -16.07 9.69
C GLY A 70 -2.38 -14.62 10.15
N ASP A 71 -2.35 -14.45 11.48
CA ASP A 71 -2.13 -13.14 12.10
C ASP A 71 -0.63 -12.92 12.28
N ILE A 72 -0.09 -12.02 11.47
CA ILE A 72 1.32 -11.65 11.45
C ILE A 72 1.50 -10.33 12.20
N VAL A 73 2.30 -10.37 13.25
CA VAL A 73 2.76 -9.17 13.96
C VAL A 73 4.22 -8.91 13.57
N ILE A 74 4.49 -7.72 13.08
CA ILE A 74 5.87 -7.30 12.79
C ILE A 74 6.46 -6.70 14.06
N SER A 75 7.57 -7.29 14.51
CA SER A 75 8.40 -6.81 15.61
C SER A 75 9.54 -5.96 15.05
N GLN A 76 9.56 -4.69 15.46
CA GLN A 76 10.56 -3.70 15.07
C GLN A 76 10.94 -2.86 16.29
N SER A 77 12.20 -2.45 16.33
CA SER A 77 12.77 -1.49 17.26
C SER A 77 12.64 -0.06 16.75
N TYR A 78 12.62 0.15 15.42
CA TYR A 78 12.46 1.47 14.79
C TYR A 78 11.68 1.42 13.46
N ALA A 79 11.18 2.58 13.03
CA ALA A 79 10.42 2.72 11.80
C ALA A 79 11.27 2.38 10.56
N GLY A 80 10.73 1.57 9.65
CA GLY A 80 11.42 1.17 8.42
C GLY A 80 12.38 -0.01 8.55
N GLU A 81 12.60 -0.55 9.75
CA GLU A 81 13.44 -1.75 9.97
C GLU A 81 12.94 -2.97 9.17
N PHE A 82 11.63 -3.18 9.10
CA PHE A 82 11.04 -4.28 8.35
C PHE A 82 10.71 -3.88 6.92
N LYS A 83 11.26 -4.64 5.97
CA LYS A 83 11.01 -4.48 4.54
C LYS A 83 10.82 -5.83 3.86
N ILE A 84 9.81 -5.94 3.00
CA ILE A 84 9.73 -6.97 1.96
C ILE A 84 10.07 -6.28 0.63
N GLU A 85 11.12 -6.72 -0.04
CA GLU A 85 11.56 -6.22 -1.35
C GLU A 85 11.38 -7.31 -2.40
N LEU A 86 10.68 -6.99 -3.49
CA LEU A 86 10.44 -7.87 -4.64
C LEU A 86 11.18 -7.32 -5.86
N LYS A 87 12.00 -8.15 -6.49
CA LYS A 87 12.78 -7.83 -7.70
C LYS A 87 12.68 -8.93 -8.75
N ASP A 88 13.11 -8.61 -9.96
CA ASP A 88 13.27 -9.54 -11.09
C ASP A 88 12.01 -10.41 -11.34
N SER A 89 10.83 -9.78 -11.38
CA SER A 89 9.54 -10.44 -11.62
C SER A 89 9.09 -11.44 -10.55
N SER A 90 9.57 -11.27 -9.32
CA SER A 90 9.15 -12.07 -8.16
C SER A 90 7.74 -11.78 -7.68
N MET A 91 7.24 -12.61 -6.75
CA MET A 91 5.87 -12.54 -6.28
C MET A 91 5.74 -12.57 -4.76
N LEU A 92 4.85 -11.74 -4.23
CA LEU A 92 4.31 -11.84 -2.87
C LEU A 92 2.83 -12.20 -2.94
N LYS A 93 2.41 -13.19 -2.16
CA LYS A 93 0.99 -13.48 -1.93
C LYS A 93 0.66 -13.37 -0.46
N ILE A 94 -0.40 -12.66 -0.14
CA ILE A 94 -0.95 -12.54 1.21
C ILE A 94 -2.42 -12.95 1.13
N VAL A 95 -2.75 -14.10 1.74
CA VAL A 95 -4.07 -14.72 1.60
C VAL A 95 -4.63 -15.04 2.98
N ASN A 96 -5.89 -14.67 3.23
CA ASN A 96 -6.58 -14.91 4.51
C ASN A 96 -5.76 -14.49 5.73
N SER A 97 -5.02 -13.38 5.62
CA SER A 97 -4.02 -13.01 6.62
C SER A 97 -4.19 -11.57 7.07
N ARG A 98 -3.78 -11.31 8.30
CA ARG A 98 -3.67 -9.95 8.82
C ARG A 98 -2.20 -9.66 9.09
N ILE A 99 -1.67 -8.61 8.51
CA ILE A 99 -0.32 -8.11 8.81
C ILE A 99 -0.48 -6.80 9.58
N PHE A 100 0.11 -6.76 10.77
CA PHE A 100 0.03 -5.62 11.66
C PHE A 100 1.42 -5.23 12.20
N ALA A 101 1.67 -3.92 12.28
CA ALA A 101 2.86 -3.36 12.91
C ALA A 101 2.53 -2.10 13.73
N TYR A 102 3.23 -1.95 14.85
CA TYR A 102 3.16 -0.72 15.66
C TYR A 102 3.99 0.43 15.08
N LEU A 103 4.96 0.11 14.22
CA LEU A 103 5.82 1.06 13.52
C LEU A 103 5.63 0.92 12.00
N PRO A 104 5.94 1.96 11.21
CA PRO A 104 5.92 1.86 9.75
C PRO A 104 6.83 0.74 9.22
N PHE A 105 6.33 0.03 8.22
CA PHE A 105 7.07 -0.98 7.45
C PHE A 105 6.73 -0.85 5.96
N THR A 106 7.57 -1.43 5.12
CA THR A 106 7.45 -1.29 3.66
C THR A 106 7.38 -2.63 2.96
N ILE A 107 6.46 -2.74 1.99
CA ILE A 107 6.48 -3.76 0.96
C ILE A 107 6.77 -3.04 -0.35
N GLU A 108 7.88 -3.35 -1.02
CA GLU A 108 8.31 -2.66 -2.22
C GLU A 108 8.52 -3.64 -3.38
N ALA A 109 8.03 -3.30 -4.56
CA ALA A 109 8.14 -4.11 -5.76
C ALA A 109 8.76 -3.35 -6.93
N HIS A 110 9.64 -4.02 -7.66
CA HIS A 110 10.37 -3.55 -8.85
C HIS A 110 10.29 -4.57 -9.99
N ASP A 111 10.73 -4.19 -11.18
CA ASP A 111 11.05 -5.13 -12.28
C ASP A 111 9.90 -6.10 -12.64
N ASN A 112 8.69 -5.58 -12.85
CA ASN A 112 7.48 -6.38 -13.16
C ASN A 112 7.01 -7.32 -12.03
N SER A 113 7.47 -7.12 -10.79
CA SER A 113 7.06 -7.97 -9.67
C SER A 113 5.57 -7.82 -9.34
N LYS A 114 4.99 -8.87 -8.75
CA LYS A 114 3.55 -8.96 -8.47
C LYS A 114 3.25 -9.14 -6.99
N ILE A 115 2.33 -8.33 -6.48
CA ILE A 115 1.76 -8.49 -5.14
C ILE A 115 0.30 -8.94 -5.29
N ILE A 116 -0.07 -10.03 -4.65
CA ILE A 116 -1.44 -10.55 -4.60
C ILE A 116 -1.92 -10.51 -3.16
N ILE A 117 -3.06 -9.86 -2.90
CA ILE A 117 -3.64 -9.72 -1.57
C ILE A 117 -5.10 -10.12 -1.62
N GLU A 118 -5.46 -11.20 -0.94
CA GLU A 118 -6.80 -11.78 -1.01
C GLU A 118 -7.34 -12.02 0.39
N ASN A 119 -8.56 -11.52 0.65
CA ASN A 119 -9.23 -11.67 1.94
C ASN A 119 -8.33 -11.31 3.14
N SER A 120 -7.55 -10.24 3.01
CA SER A 120 -6.45 -9.93 3.93
C SER A 120 -6.45 -8.47 4.37
N LYS A 121 -5.76 -8.18 5.47
CA LYS A 121 -5.62 -6.83 6.01
C LYS A 121 -4.16 -6.50 6.20
N ILE A 122 -3.71 -5.37 5.63
CA ILE A 122 -2.38 -4.83 5.84
C ILE A 122 -2.55 -3.47 6.51
N GLU A 123 -2.35 -3.45 7.83
CA GLU A 123 -2.69 -2.33 8.70
C GLU A 123 -1.59 -2.08 9.73
N GLY A 124 -1.63 -0.93 10.40
CA GLY A 124 -0.59 -0.49 11.34
C GLY A 124 -0.27 0.99 11.20
N ALA A 125 0.72 1.48 11.95
CA ALA A 125 1.06 2.91 12.07
C ALA A 125 1.60 3.59 10.78
N GLY A 126 1.49 2.94 9.63
CA GLY A 126 1.98 3.45 8.35
C GLY A 126 2.50 2.33 7.45
N ALA A 127 1.73 1.25 7.29
CA ALA A 127 2.08 0.21 6.32
C ALA A 127 2.04 0.82 4.91
N VAL A 128 3.17 0.81 4.20
CA VAL A 128 3.28 1.37 2.86
C VAL A 128 3.64 0.27 1.87
N ILE A 129 2.80 0.09 0.87
CA ILE A 129 3.09 -0.72 -0.32
C ILE A 129 3.55 0.24 -1.42
N ILE A 130 4.74 0.03 -1.96
CA ILE A 130 5.33 0.83 -3.03
C ILE A 130 5.49 -0.07 -4.26
N LEU A 131 4.87 0.33 -5.37
CA LEU A 131 5.09 -0.28 -6.67
C LEU A 131 5.89 0.67 -7.55
N ASN A 132 7.00 0.17 -8.08
CA ASN A 132 7.82 0.85 -9.07
C ASN A 132 7.78 0.10 -10.41
N ASP A 133 8.25 0.77 -11.47
CA ASP A 133 8.37 0.23 -12.82
C ASP A 133 7.01 -0.27 -13.34
N GLU A 134 6.95 -1.47 -13.89
CA GLU A 134 5.73 -2.13 -14.39
C GLU A 134 5.12 -3.09 -13.33
N SER A 135 5.48 -2.94 -12.06
CA SER A 135 4.99 -3.80 -10.98
C SER A 135 3.49 -3.66 -10.75
N THR A 136 2.86 -4.75 -10.32
CA THR A 136 1.40 -4.81 -10.17
C THR A 136 0.97 -5.32 -8.81
N ILE A 137 -0.08 -4.71 -8.25
CA ILE A 137 -0.82 -5.24 -7.10
C ILE A 137 -2.22 -5.66 -7.54
N VAL A 138 -2.64 -6.83 -7.09
CA VAL A 138 -4.00 -7.35 -7.25
C VAL A 138 -4.58 -7.56 -5.84
N ALA A 139 -5.57 -6.76 -5.47
CA ALA A 139 -6.24 -6.81 -4.17
C ALA A 139 -7.69 -7.25 -4.33
N SER A 140 -8.12 -8.26 -3.57
CA SER A 140 -9.54 -8.65 -3.49
C SER A 140 -10.01 -8.82 -2.05
N LYS A 141 -11.19 -8.29 -1.72
CA LYS A 141 -11.80 -8.42 -0.39
C LYS A 141 -10.86 -8.05 0.75
N SER A 142 -10.03 -7.03 0.53
CA SER A 142 -8.89 -6.73 1.39
C SER A 142 -8.91 -5.31 1.90
N LYS A 143 -8.17 -5.05 2.98
CA LYS A 143 -7.95 -3.70 3.50
C LYS A 143 -6.47 -3.36 3.44
N LEU A 144 -6.15 -2.26 2.77
CA LEU A 144 -4.79 -1.75 2.61
C LEU A 144 -4.67 -0.36 3.23
N SER A 145 -3.59 -0.12 3.97
CA SER A 145 -3.33 1.22 4.53
C SER A 145 -2.89 2.21 3.43
N THR A 146 -1.61 2.18 3.03
CA THR A 146 -1.10 3.08 1.98
C THR A 146 -0.57 2.29 0.80
N VAL A 147 -1.00 2.66 -0.40
CA VAL A 147 -0.44 2.17 -1.68
C VAL A 147 0.09 3.35 -2.47
N LYS A 148 1.37 3.28 -2.84
CA LYS A 148 2.05 4.25 -3.69
C LYS A 148 2.44 3.58 -5.01
N LEU A 149 2.05 4.20 -6.10
CA LEU A 149 2.36 3.78 -7.47
C LEU A 149 3.27 4.81 -8.13
N THR A 150 4.38 4.37 -8.71
CA THR A 150 5.30 5.17 -9.52
C THR A 150 5.57 4.45 -10.84
N GLY A 151 5.90 5.20 -11.89
CA GLY A 151 6.09 4.61 -13.23
C GLY A 151 4.83 3.92 -13.76
N ALA A 152 5.01 2.96 -14.66
CA ALA A 152 3.91 2.21 -15.28
C ALA A 152 3.21 1.19 -14.35
N SER A 153 3.31 1.37 -13.03
CA SER A 153 2.78 0.43 -12.04
C SER A 153 1.26 0.51 -11.95
N THR A 154 0.65 -0.62 -11.58
CA THR A 154 -0.79 -0.78 -11.64
C THR A 154 -1.37 -1.39 -10.36
N ILE A 155 -2.49 -0.84 -9.88
CA ILE A 155 -3.37 -1.49 -8.91
C ILE A 155 -4.65 -1.99 -9.56
N ASN A 156 -4.98 -3.25 -9.33
CA ASN A 156 -6.28 -3.83 -9.63
C ASN A 156 -6.94 -4.23 -8.31
N SER A 157 -8.09 -3.64 -8.00
CA SER A 157 -8.76 -3.81 -6.71
C SER A 157 -10.23 -4.16 -6.89
N THR A 158 -10.68 -5.22 -6.22
CA THR A 158 -12.07 -5.65 -6.19
C THR A 158 -12.56 -5.79 -4.75
N GLU A 159 -13.72 -5.22 -4.42
CA GLU A 159 -14.33 -5.36 -3.08
C GLU A 159 -13.36 -5.01 -1.92
N SER A 160 -12.45 -4.05 -2.11
CA SER A 160 -11.39 -3.74 -1.14
C SER A 160 -11.46 -2.29 -0.65
N GLU A 161 -10.89 -2.05 0.53
CA GLU A 161 -10.71 -0.73 1.15
C GLU A 161 -9.25 -0.31 1.06
N ILE A 162 -8.99 0.94 0.66
CA ILE A 162 -7.66 1.55 0.62
C ILE A 162 -7.72 2.90 1.34
N ASP A 163 -6.95 3.08 2.42
CA ASP A 163 -6.98 4.35 3.14
C ASP A 163 -6.32 5.47 2.31
N TYR A 164 -5.14 5.20 1.73
CA TYR A 164 -4.42 6.15 0.89
C TYR A 164 -3.93 5.48 -0.39
N LEU A 165 -4.40 5.98 -1.53
CA LEU A 165 -3.86 5.63 -2.84
C LEU A 165 -3.13 6.85 -3.40
N ILE A 166 -1.83 6.70 -3.65
CA ILE A 166 -0.96 7.76 -4.16
C ILE A 166 -0.42 7.31 -5.51
N MET A 167 -0.68 8.10 -6.56
CA MET A 167 -0.37 7.75 -7.94
C MET A 167 0.53 8.81 -8.59
N TYR A 168 1.67 8.37 -9.10
CA TYR A 168 2.64 9.18 -9.84
C TYR A 168 2.91 8.61 -11.24
N GLN A 169 3.20 9.48 -12.21
CA GLN A 169 3.94 9.18 -13.43
C GLN A 169 3.46 7.94 -14.20
N ASN A 170 2.43 8.05 -15.02
CA ASN A 170 1.91 6.94 -15.84
C ASN A 170 1.40 5.71 -15.07
N SER A 171 1.24 5.80 -13.74
CA SER A 171 0.61 4.72 -12.99
C SER A 171 -0.89 4.63 -13.30
N SER A 172 -1.45 3.44 -13.08
CA SER A 172 -2.86 3.18 -13.38
C SER A 172 -3.59 2.47 -12.24
N CYS A 173 -4.91 2.68 -12.16
CA CYS A 173 -5.76 2.02 -11.18
C CYS A 173 -7.05 1.48 -11.80
N ASN A 174 -7.40 0.24 -11.47
CA ASN A 174 -8.67 -0.38 -11.83
C ASN A 174 -9.39 -0.81 -10.55
N MET A 175 -10.47 -0.10 -10.22
CA MET A 175 -11.22 -0.29 -8.97
C MET A 175 -12.63 -0.79 -9.30
N GLN A 176 -13.03 -1.89 -8.68
CA GLN A 176 -14.38 -2.44 -8.79
C GLN A 176 -14.96 -2.68 -7.39
N GLN A 177 -16.14 -2.12 -7.11
CA GLN A 177 -16.81 -2.28 -5.80
C GLN A 177 -15.89 -1.99 -4.61
N SER A 178 -14.94 -1.07 -4.77
CA SER A 178 -13.90 -0.77 -3.78
C SER A 178 -14.08 0.64 -3.21
N GLU A 179 -13.43 0.91 -2.09
CA GLU A 179 -13.42 2.23 -1.46
C GLU A 179 -12.00 2.75 -1.33
N ILE A 180 -11.80 4.02 -1.69
CA ILE A 180 -10.57 4.77 -1.47
C ILE A 180 -10.90 5.95 -0.57
N ALA A 181 -10.30 6.02 0.63
CA ALA A 181 -10.54 7.16 1.50
C ALA A 181 -9.86 8.42 0.94
N THR A 182 -8.58 8.35 0.57
CA THR A 182 -7.88 9.47 -0.07
C THR A 182 -7.13 9.03 -1.32
N LEU A 183 -7.46 9.64 -2.45
CA LEU A 183 -6.72 9.52 -3.71
C LEU A 183 -5.89 10.78 -3.95
N ILE A 184 -4.58 10.62 -4.08
CA ILE A 184 -3.64 11.67 -4.44
C ILE A 184 -3.00 11.30 -5.79
N SER A 185 -3.03 12.21 -6.75
CA SER A 185 -2.59 11.92 -8.11
C SER A 185 -1.80 13.06 -8.77
N TYR A 186 -0.69 12.69 -9.40
CA TYR A 186 0.24 13.59 -10.09
C TYR A 186 0.73 12.94 -11.39
N ASP A 187 0.38 13.51 -12.54
CA ASP A 187 0.79 13.02 -13.88
C ASP A 187 0.54 11.52 -14.10
N PHE A 188 -0.63 11.02 -13.72
CA PHE A 188 -0.97 9.59 -13.88
C PHE A 188 -1.77 9.33 -15.17
N SER A 189 -1.54 8.17 -15.79
CA SER A 189 -2.17 7.79 -17.05
C SER A 189 -3.25 6.76 -16.83
N GLY A 190 -4.48 7.24 -16.62
CA GLY A 190 -5.66 6.42 -16.75
C GLY A 190 -6.01 5.60 -15.52
N GLY A 191 -7.28 5.28 -15.42
CA GLY A 191 -7.83 4.38 -14.43
C GLY A 191 -9.33 4.26 -14.59
N ALA A 192 -9.87 3.10 -14.24
CA ALA A 192 -11.30 2.82 -14.28
C ALA A 192 -11.81 2.56 -12.87
N ILE A 193 -12.72 3.40 -12.40
CA ILE A 193 -13.37 3.28 -11.09
C ILE A 193 -14.84 2.95 -11.32
N LYS A 194 -15.24 1.72 -10.99
CA LYS A 194 -16.58 1.17 -11.23
C LYS A 194 -17.23 0.79 -9.90
N LYS A 195 -18.47 1.25 -9.67
CA LYS A 195 -19.23 0.95 -8.43
C LYS A 195 -18.42 1.21 -7.15
N SER A 196 -17.50 2.15 -7.20
CA SER A 196 -16.49 2.38 -6.17
C SER A 196 -16.61 3.80 -5.66
N ARG A 197 -16.09 4.05 -4.47
CA ARG A 197 -16.18 5.35 -3.80
C ARG A 197 -14.80 5.94 -3.59
N ILE A 198 -14.65 7.23 -3.86
CA ILE A 198 -13.50 8.03 -3.41
C ILE A 198 -14.04 9.09 -2.45
N GLU A 199 -13.52 9.14 -1.22
CA GLU A 199 -13.97 10.17 -0.27
C GLU A 199 -13.29 11.53 -0.51
N ILE A 200 -11.99 11.53 -0.82
CA ILE A 200 -11.20 12.74 -1.07
C ILE A 200 -10.31 12.54 -2.29
N LEU A 201 -10.35 13.49 -3.23
CA LEU A 201 -9.52 13.49 -4.43
C LEU A 201 -8.64 14.74 -4.50
N TYR A 202 -7.33 14.54 -4.63
CA TYR A 202 -6.35 15.55 -5.02
C TYR A 202 -5.73 15.14 -6.35
N ALA A 203 -5.86 15.99 -7.37
CA ALA A 203 -5.33 15.74 -8.69
C ALA A 203 -4.59 16.98 -9.22
N SER A 204 -3.44 16.75 -9.85
CA SER A 204 -2.72 17.77 -10.60
C SER A 204 -1.92 17.16 -11.75
N GLY A 205 -1.43 18.00 -12.66
CA GLY A 205 -0.74 17.55 -13.87
C GLY A 205 -1.68 16.91 -14.89
N ASN A 206 -1.13 16.11 -15.82
CA ASN A 206 -1.87 15.43 -16.88
C ASN A 206 -2.53 14.14 -16.36
N SER A 207 -3.46 14.31 -15.44
CA SER A 207 -4.15 13.24 -14.73
C SER A 207 -5.50 12.90 -15.37
N SER A 208 -5.79 11.60 -15.62
CA SER A 208 -7.06 11.17 -16.24
C SER A 208 -7.72 10.01 -15.49
N LEU A 209 -8.97 10.19 -15.03
CA LEU A 209 -9.74 9.18 -14.31
C LEU A 209 -11.10 8.97 -14.96
N SER A 210 -11.45 7.72 -15.28
CA SER A 210 -12.79 7.37 -15.74
C SER A 210 -13.59 6.75 -14.59
N ILE A 211 -14.61 7.47 -14.14
CA ILE A 211 -15.57 6.96 -13.15
C ILE A 211 -16.82 6.51 -13.91
N LYS A 212 -17.20 5.23 -13.75
CA LYS A 212 -18.43 4.67 -14.32
C LYS A 212 -19.39 4.30 -13.21
N GLU A 213 -20.49 5.06 -13.14
CA GLU A 213 -21.68 4.73 -12.37
C GLU A 213 -22.54 3.79 -13.22
N THR A 214 -22.55 2.50 -12.90
CA THR A 214 -23.55 1.53 -13.39
C THR A 214 -23.77 0.51 -12.31
#